data_AF-A0A433BDG3-F1
#
_entry.id   AF-A0A433BDG3-F1
#
_cell.length_a   1.000
_cell.length_b   1.000
_cell.length_c   1.000
_cell.angle_alpha   90.00
_cell.angle_beta   90.00
_cell.angle_gamma   90.00
#
_symmetry.space_group_name_H-M   'P 1'
#
loop_
_entity.id
_entity.type
_entity.pdbx_description
1 polymer ?
#
loop_
_entity_poly.entity_id
_entity_poly.type
_entity_poly.pdbx_seq_one_letter_code
_entity_poly.pdbx_strand_id
1 'polypeptide(L)'
;MSKPTTGDFTKTSGWLDWFDGPSKPRFQLPAGAVDAHCHVFGPGAEFPYAPERKYTPCDASKQQLYALRDHLGFARNVVVQATCHGADNRAMVDACLSSGGKARGVATVKRSVTDEELQALHAAGVRGVRFNFVKRLVD
;
A
#
# COMPACT_ATOMS: atom_id res chain seq x y z
N MET A 1 8.02 -14.32 14.84
CA MET A 1 9.21 -13.44 14.97
C MET A 1 8.86 -12.06 14.43
N SER A 2 9.50 -11.00 14.92
CA SER A 2 9.30 -9.62 14.42
C SER A 2 9.69 -9.54 12.95
N LYS A 3 8.82 -8.95 12.12
CA LYS A 3 9.03 -8.76 10.68
C LYS A 3 10.01 -7.61 10.45
N PRO A 4 10.89 -7.71 9.43
CA PRO A 4 11.91 -6.72 9.19
C PRO A 4 11.31 -5.40 8.67
N THR A 5 12.06 -4.32 8.89
CA THR A 5 11.95 -3.05 8.16
C THR A 5 13.30 -2.89 7.47
N THR A 6 13.33 -2.88 6.15
CA THR A 6 14.60 -2.78 5.39
C THR A 6 14.99 -1.33 5.10
N GLY A 7 16.26 -1.12 4.72
CA GLY A 7 16.86 0.21 4.52
C GLY A 7 17.34 0.85 5.82
N ASP A 8 17.66 2.14 5.79
CA ASP A 8 18.12 2.91 6.95
C ASP A 8 16.95 3.35 7.85
N PHE A 9 16.00 2.45 8.10
CA PHE A 9 14.75 2.74 8.80
C PHE A 9 14.59 1.90 10.07
N THR A 10 14.33 2.59 11.18
CA THR A 10 13.98 1.95 12.45
C THR A 10 12.47 1.82 12.58
N LYS A 11 11.97 0.59 12.75
CA LYS A 11 10.56 0.30 13.03
C LYS A 11 10.10 1.04 14.28
N THR A 12 8.89 1.61 14.24
CA THR A 12 8.33 2.32 15.40
C THR A 12 8.18 1.36 16.59
N SER A 13 8.59 1.81 17.77
CA SER A 13 8.44 1.02 19.00
C SER A 13 6.96 0.69 19.24
N GLY A 14 6.67 -0.58 19.57
CA GLY A 14 5.30 -1.06 19.76
C GLY A 14 4.49 -1.26 18.47
N TRP A 15 5.11 -1.14 17.29
CA TRP A 15 4.44 -1.49 16.04
C TRP A 15 3.99 -2.95 16.05
N LEU A 16 2.71 -3.17 15.75
CA LEU A 16 2.15 -4.51 15.61
C LEU A 16 2.29 -4.96 14.15
N ASP A 17 3.14 -5.95 13.94
CA ASP A 17 3.30 -6.57 12.63
C ASP A 17 2.00 -7.27 12.19
N TRP A 18 1.80 -7.35 10.88
CA TRP A 18 0.69 -8.14 10.33
C TRP A 18 0.85 -9.63 10.70
N PHE A 19 -0.28 -10.31 10.90
CA PHE A 19 -0.31 -11.71 11.27
C PHE A 19 -0.04 -12.63 10.07
N ASP A 20 0.90 -13.58 10.19
CA ASP A 20 1.39 -14.42 9.08
C ASP A 20 0.74 -15.80 8.96
N GLY A 21 -0.20 -16.13 9.83
CA GLY A 21 -0.98 -17.36 9.75
C GLY A 21 -2.49 -17.15 9.67
N PRO A 22 -3.04 -16.24 8.84
CA PRO A 22 -4.48 -15.99 8.80
C PRO A 22 -5.23 -17.28 8.47
N SER A 23 -6.31 -17.56 9.20
CA SER A 23 -7.18 -18.70 8.87
C SER A 23 -7.86 -18.50 7.52
N LYS A 24 -8.26 -19.60 6.87
CA LYS A 24 -9.04 -19.50 5.63
C LYS A 24 -10.47 -19.06 5.98
N PRO A 25 -11.01 -17.99 5.35
CA PRO A 25 -12.39 -17.58 5.59
C PRO A 25 -13.38 -18.71 5.25
N ARG A 26 -14.39 -18.91 6.10
CA ARG A 26 -15.52 -19.83 5.81
C ARG A 26 -16.48 -19.24 4.77
N PHE A 27 -16.59 -17.91 4.75
CA PHE A 27 -17.39 -17.20 3.77
C PHE A 27 -16.67 -17.20 2.42
N GLN A 28 -17.37 -17.67 1.38
CA GLN A 28 -16.85 -17.66 0.01
C GLN A 28 -17.27 -16.35 -0.66
N LEU A 29 -16.28 -15.59 -1.14
CA LEU A 29 -16.52 -14.36 -1.86
C LEU A 29 -17.10 -14.65 -3.25
N PRO A 30 -17.97 -13.77 -3.77
CA PRO A 30 -18.45 -13.89 -5.14
C PRO A 30 -17.29 -13.69 -6.14
N ALA A 31 -17.43 -14.28 -7.33
CA ALA A 31 -16.47 -14.10 -8.40
C ALA A 31 -16.27 -12.60 -8.72
N GLY A 32 -15.01 -12.18 -8.86
CA GLY A 32 -14.67 -10.78 -9.12
C GLY A 32 -14.65 -9.87 -7.90
N ALA A 33 -14.80 -10.40 -6.68
CA ALA A 33 -14.70 -9.61 -5.45
C ALA A 33 -13.41 -8.79 -5.37
N VAL A 34 -13.53 -7.57 -4.86
CA VAL A 34 -12.44 -6.59 -4.76
C VAL A 34 -12.22 -6.23 -3.30
N ASP A 35 -10.99 -6.42 -2.82
CA ASP A 35 -10.56 -5.79 -1.58
C ASP A 35 -10.25 -4.33 -1.91
N ALA A 36 -11.18 -3.45 -1.57
CA ALA A 36 -11.15 -2.05 -1.98
C ALA A 36 -10.29 -1.14 -1.07
N HIS A 37 -9.64 -1.68 -0.04
CA HIS A 37 -8.79 -0.89 0.84
C HIS A 37 -7.68 -1.72 1.48
N CYS A 38 -6.51 -1.71 0.86
CA CYS A 38 -5.31 -2.35 1.37
C CYS A 38 -4.07 -1.45 1.14
N HIS A 39 -2.94 -1.83 1.73
CA HIS A 39 -1.69 -1.09 1.64
C HIS A 39 -0.52 -2.03 1.32
N VAL A 40 0.53 -1.45 0.74
CA VAL A 40 1.88 -2.02 0.75
C VAL A 40 2.77 -1.09 1.57
N PHE A 41 3.75 -1.66 2.26
CA PHE A 41 4.75 -0.92 3.03
C PHE A 41 6.14 -1.33 2.54
N GLY A 42 6.86 -0.41 1.94
CA GLY A 42 8.19 -0.66 1.42
C GLY A 42 8.21 -1.75 0.34
N PRO A 43 9.27 -2.57 0.25
CA PRO A 43 10.38 -2.65 1.23
C PRO A 43 11.16 -1.33 1.35
N GLY A 44 11.50 -0.92 2.57
CA GLY A 44 12.13 0.39 2.81
C GLY A 44 13.45 0.62 2.06
N ALA A 45 14.18 -0.46 1.74
CA ALA A 45 15.41 -0.39 0.94
C ALA A 45 15.17 -0.04 -0.55
N GLU A 46 13.98 -0.33 -1.09
CA GLU A 46 13.61 -0.08 -2.49
C GLU A 46 12.67 1.13 -2.62
N PHE A 47 11.72 1.22 -1.70
CA PHE A 47 10.75 2.30 -1.58
C PHE A 47 10.90 2.95 -0.20
N PRO A 48 11.76 3.96 -0.06
CA PRO A 48 11.98 4.65 1.20
C PRO A 48 10.70 5.17 1.83
N TYR A 49 10.63 5.13 3.17
CA TYR A 49 9.55 5.77 3.92
C TYR A 49 9.79 7.28 3.99
N ALA A 50 8.71 8.06 4.02
CA ALA A 50 8.76 9.52 4.02
C ALA A 50 9.44 10.07 5.29
N PRO A 51 10.26 11.14 5.19
CA PRO A 51 10.84 11.80 6.35
C PRO A 51 9.80 12.28 7.37
N GLU A 52 8.67 12.80 6.90
CA GLU A 52 7.57 13.36 7.70
C GLU A 52 6.62 12.31 8.33
N ARG A 53 6.87 11.02 8.09
CA ARG A 53 5.98 9.93 8.55
C ARG A 53 5.80 9.95 10.07
N LYS A 54 4.58 9.62 10.52
CA LYS A 54 4.26 9.49 11.95
C LYS A 54 4.55 8.08 12.51
N TYR A 55 4.84 7.11 11.64
CA TYR A 55 5.22 5.75 12.00
C TYR A 55 6.11 5.13 10.91
N THR A 56 6.96 4.19 11.32
CA THR A 56 7.71 3.29 10.45
C THR A 56 7.16 1.87 10.66
N PRO A 57 6.53 1.25 9.65
CA PRO A 57 6.01 -0.10 9.75
C PRO A 57 7.11 -1.16 9.52
N CYS A 58 6.78 -2.44 9.74
CA CYS A 58 7.49 -3.53 9.08
C CYS A 58 7.20 -3.52 7.57
N ASP A 59 8.09 -4.12 6.78
CA ASP A 59 7.85 -4.30 5.35
C ASP A 59 6.66 -5.23 5.11
N ALA A 60 5.87 -4.88 4.11
CA ALA A 60 4.68 -5.58 3.62
C ALA A 60 4.62 -5.43 2.10
N SER A 61 5.27 -6.34 1.39
CA SER A 61 5.50 -6.21 -0.05
C SER A 61 4.26 -6.49 -0.91
N LYS A 62 4.30 -6.08 -2.18
CA LYS A 62 3.26 -6.43 -3.17
C LYS A 62 3.05 -7.95 -3.29
N GLN A 63 4.11 -8.75 -3.22
CA GLN A 63 4.00 -10.21 -3.32
C GLN A 63 3.25 -10.79 -2.11
N GLN A 64 3.51 -10.27 -0.91
CA GLN A 64 2.78 -10.66 0.30
C GLN A 64 1.31 -10.25 0.22
N LEU A 65 1.02 -9.04 -0.30
CA LEU A 65 -0.35 -8.60 -0.54
C LEU A 65 -1.08 -9.50 -1.54
N TYR A 66 -0.45 -9.89 -2.65
CA TYR A 66 -1.08 -10.77 -3.64
C TYR A 66 -1.34 -12.17 -3.08
N ALA A 67 -0.39 -12.71 -2.30
CA ALA A 67 -0.57 -13.99 -1.62
C ALA A 67 -1.75 -13.93 -0.63
N LEU A 68 -1.88 -12.82 0.12
CA LEU A 68 -3.01 -12.60 1.01
C LEU A 68 -4.33 -12.47 0.25
N ARG A 69 -4.36 -11.71 -0.86
CA ARG A 69 -5.54 -11.60 -1.75
C ARG A 69 -6.02 -12.99 -2.16
N ASP A 70 -5.11 -13.82 -2.65
CA ASP A 70 -5.43 -15.15 -3.16
C ASP A 70 -5.88 -16.09 -2.03
N HIS A 71 -5.24 -16.01 -0.85
CA HIS A 71 -5.63 -16.77 0.35
C HIS A 71 -7.05 -16.44 0.84
N LEU A 72 -7.39 -15.15 0.85
CA LEU A 72 -8.71 -14.66 1.26
C LEU A 72 -9.81 -14.87 0.20
N GLY A 73 -9.43 -15.22 -1.03
CA GLY A 73 -10.36 -15.48 -2.14
C GLY A 73 -10.81 -14.23 -2.90
N PHE A 74 -10.11 -13.10 -2.75
CA PHE A 74 -10.37 -11.90 -3.55
C PHE A 74 -9.81 -12.06 -4.97
N ALA A 75 -10.47 -11.45 -5.95
CA ALA A 75 -9.99 -11.44 -7.33
C ALA A 75 -9.05 -10.26 -7.61
N ARG A 76 -9.26 -9.12 -6.91
CA ARG A 76 -8.59 -7.84 -7.19
C ARG A 76 -8.36 -7.03 -5.91
N ASN A 77 -7.47 -6.04 -6.00
CA ASN A 77 -7.22 -5.07 -4.94
C ASN A 77 -7.40 -3.62 -5.42
N VAL A 78 -7.75 -2.74 -4.50
CA VAL A 78 -7.46 -1.31 -4.59
C VAL A 78 -6.39 -0.98 -3.54
N VAL A 79 -5.18 -0.68 -4.02
CA VAL A 79 -4.02 -0.38 -3.19
C VAL A 79 -4.01 1.11 -2.90
N VAL A 80 -4.22 1.47 -1.64
CA VAL A 80 -4.30 2.85 -1.19
C VAL A 80 -2.92 3.28 -0.70
N GLN A 81 -2.46 4.45 -1.13
CA GLN A 81 -1.20 5.03 -0.67
C GLN A 81 -1.15 5.11 0.85
N ALA A 82 -0.13 4.50 1.43
CA ALA A 82 0.13 4.52 2.86
C ALA A 82 0.79 5.83 3.26
N THR A 83 0.37 6.41 4.38
CA THR A 83 0.92 7.69 4.86
C THR A 83 2.38 7.59 5.26
N CYS A 84 2.90 6.40 5.56
CA CYS A 84 4.33 6.19 5.80
C CYS A 84 5.22 6.46 4.58
N HIS A 85 4.65 6.49 3.36
CA HIS A 85 5.35 6.89 2.14
C HIS A 85 5.02 8.33 1.70
N GLY A 86 4.22 9.08 2.47
CA GLY A 86 3.83 10.45 2.11
C GLY A 86 3.23 10.53 0.71
N ALA A 87 3.71 11.49 -0.09
CA ALA A 87 3.34 11.65 -1.50
C ALA A 87 4.25 10.88 -2.49
N ASP A 88 5.20 10.09 -2.01
CA ASP A 88 5.97 9.17 -2.85
C ASP A 88 5.13 7.90 -3.12
N ASN A 89 4.45 7.89 -4.25
CA ASN A 89 3.51 6.83 -4.62
C ASN A 89 4.20 5.58 -5.21
N ARG A 90 5.53 5.52 -5.28
CA ARG A 90 6.25 4.48 -6.05
C ARG A 90 5.95 3.06 -5.61
N ALA A 91 5.87 2.77 -4.31
CA ALA A 91 5.51 1.43 -3.82
C ALA A 91 4.11 0.98 -4.27
N MET A 92 3.12 1.88 -4.15
CA MET A 92 1.75 1.60 -4.58
C MET A 92 1.63 1.49 -6.11
N VAL A 93 2.35 2.34 -6.85
CA VAL A 93 2.44 2.29 -8.32
C VAL A 93 3.04 0.97 -8.79
N ASP A 94 4.14 0.54 -8.18
CA ASP A 94 4.78 -0.74 -8.47
C ASP A 94 3.84 -1.93 -8.21
N ALA A 95 3.07 -1.87 -7.10
CA ALA A 95 2.03 -2.85 -6.81
C ALA A 95 0.87 -2.83 -7.82
N CYS A 96 0.57 -1.69 -8.46
CA CYS A 96 -0.44 -1.62 -9.52
C CYS A 96 0.08 -2.25 -10.83
N LEU A 97 1.28 -1.84 -11.25
CA LEU A 97 1.93 -2.29 -12.49
C LEU A 97 2.21 -3.79 -12.48
N SER A 98 2.64 -4.33 -11.33
CA SER A 98 3.01 -5.74 -11.18
C SER A 98 1.82 -6.68 -10.98
N SER A 99 0.60 -6.16 -10.91
CA SER A 99 -0.59 -6.95 -10.56
C SER A 99 -1.15 -7.83 -11.68
N GLY A 100 -0.65 -7.68 -12.92
CA GLY A 100 -1.25 -8.29 -14.10
C GLY A 100 -2.70 -7.81 -14.35
N GLY A 101 -2.97 -6.54 -14.08
CA GLY A 101 -4.30 -5.94 -14.23
C GLY A 101 -5.29 -6.20 -13.09
N LYS A 102 -4.83 -6.83 -11.99
CA LYS A 102 -5.67 -7.16 -10.82
C LYS A 102 -5.67 -6.09 -9.74
N ALA A 103 -4.98 -4.96 -9.94
CA ALA A 103 -4.97 -3.86 -8.99
C ALA A 103 -5.25 -2.48 -9.62
N ARG A 104 -5.89 -1.62 -8.83
CA ARG A 104 -5.96 -0.17 -9.06
C ARG A 104 -5.42 0.58 -7.84
N GLY A 105 -5.03 1.82 -8.04
CA GLY A 105 -4.39 2.65 -7.01
C GLY A 105 -5.24 3.84 -6.55
N VAL A 106 -5.02 4.27 -5.31
CA VAL A 106 -5.43 5.59 -4.81
C VAL A 106 -4.19 6.32 -4.30
N ALA A 107 -3.82 7.44 -4.92
CA ALA A 107 -2.59 8.17 -4.64
C ALA A 107 -2.74 9.23 -3.55
N THR A 108 -1.61 9.64 -2.97
CA THR A 108 -1.49 10.91 -2.25
C THR A 108 -0.71 11.87 -3.14
N VAL A 109 -1.23 13.06 -3.37
CA VAL A 109 -0.57 14.08 -4.21
C VAL A 109 -0.39 15.38 -3.43
N LYS A 110 0.63 16.16 -3.80
CA LYS A 110 0.84 17.51 -3.25
C LYS A 110 0.00 18.51 -4.04
N ARG A 111 -0.19 19.71 -3.47
CA ARG A 111 -0.86 20.83 -4.17
C ARG A 111 -0.18 21.23 -5.47
N SER A 112 1.11 20.95 -5.61
CA SER A 112 1.94 21.27 -6.77
C SER A 112 1.91 20.18 -7.86
N VAL A 113 1.06 19.15 -7.73
CA VAL A 113 1.01 18.06 -8.73
C VAL A 113 0.63 18.61 -10.10
N THR A 114 1.31 18.15 -11.15
CA THR A 114 1.02 18.57 -12.53
C THR A 114 0.05 17.61 -13.23
N ASP A 115 -0.54 18.05 -14.34
CA ASP A 115 -1.38 17.19 -15.17
C ASP A 115 -0.59 16.00 -15.75
N GLU A 116 0.68 16.20 -16.11
CA GLU A 116 1.55 15.12 -16.59
C GLU A 116 1.78 14.07 -15.51
N GLU A 117 2.01 14.48 -14.26
CA GLU A 117 2.14 13.56 -13.13
C GLU A 117 0.84 12.80 -12.87
N LEU A 118 -0.32 13.47 -12.97
CA LEU A 118 -1.62 12.83 -12.84
C LEU A 118 -1.88 11.82 -13.97
N GLN A 119 -1.48 12.13 -15.21
CA GLN A 119 -1.58 11.20 -16.32
C GLN A 119 -0.66 10.00 -16.17
N ALA A 120 0.56 10.20 -15.68
CA ALA A 120 1.48 9.10 -15.36
C ALA A 120 0.88 8.17 -14.29
N LEU A 121 0.31 8.73 -13.22
CA LEU A 121 -0.42 7.95 -12.21
C LEU A 121 -1.62 7.20 -12.82
N HIS A 122 -2.39 7.86 -13.69
CA HIS A 122 -3.51 7.22 -14.36
C HIS A 122 -3.07 6.04 -15.24
N ALA A 123 -2.02 6.23 -16.04
CA ALA A 123 -1.44 5.19 -16.89
C ALA A 123 -0.94 3.99 -16.06
N ALA A 124 -0.38 4.26 -14.88
CA ALA A 124 0.05 3.23 -13.93
C ALA A 124 -1.11 2.48 -13.22
N GLY A 125 -2.35 2.92 -13.41
CA GLY A 125 -3.53 2.26 -12.84
C GLY A 125 -4.15 2.97 -11.63
N VAL A 126 -3.70 4.17 -11.28
CA VAL A 126 -4.34 5.00 -10.23
C VAL A 126 -5.67 5.55 -10.74
N ARG A 127 -6.70 5.55 -9.89
CA ARG A 127 -8.06 6.01 -10.24
C ARG A 127 -8.66 7.00 -9.24
N GLY A 128 -7.88 7.44 -8.25
CA GLY A 128 -8.32 8.46 -7.30
C GLY A 128 -7.17 8.98 -6.45
N VAL A 129 -7.48 10.00 -5.66
CA VAL A 129 -6.58 10.59 -4.67
C VAL A 129 -7.19 10.51 -3.28
N ARG A 130 -6.36 10.41 -2.25
CA ARG A 130 -6.77 10.36 -0.85
C ARG A 130 -6.43 11.67 -0.15
N PHE A 131 -7.46 12.34 0.39
CA PHE A 131 -7.29 13.41 1.36
C PHE A 131 -7.44 12.83 2.77
N ASN A 132 -6.44 13.04 3.63
CA ASN A 132 -6.47 12.56 5.01
C ASN A 132 -6.46 13.76 5.95
N PHE A 133 -7.48 13.86 6.81
CA PHE A 133 -7.68 14.96 7.75
C PHE A 133 -7.36 14.56 9.20
N VAL A 134 -6.89 13.34 9.42
CA VAL A 134 -6.57 12.83 10.75
C VAL A 134 -5.20 13.35 11.17
N LYS A 135 -5.17 14.41 12.00
CA LYS A 135 -3.95 15.12 12.46
C LYS A 135 -2.81 14.25 13.01
N ARG A 136 -3.09 13.03 13.48
CA ARG A 136 -2.02 12.10 13.95
C ARG A 136 -1.32 11.34 12.83
N LEU A 137 -1.82 11.44 11.59
CA LEU A 137 -1.35 10.68 10.43
C LEU A 137 -0.91 11.59 9.26
N VAL A 138 -1.16 12.89 9.37
CA VAL A 138 -0.79 13.93 8.40
C VAL A 138 -0.27 15.15 9.16
N ASP A 139 0.55 15.95 8.50
CA ASP A 139 0.97 17.27 9.00
C ASP A 139 -0.15 18.31 8.89
#